data_AF-A0A2N9I7R6-F1
#
_entry.id   AF-A0A2N9I7R6-F1
#
_cell.length_a   1.000
_cell.length_b   1.000
_cell.length_c   1.000
_cell.angle_alpha   90.00
_cell.angle_beta   90.00
_cell.angle_gamma   90.00
#
_symmetry.space_group_name_H-M   'P 1'
#
loop_
_entity.id
_entity.type
_entity.pdbx_description
1 polymer ?
#
loop_
_entity_poly.entity_id
_entity_poly.type
_entity_poly.pdbx_seq_one_letter_code
_entity_poly.pdbx_strand_id
1 'polypeptide(L)'
;MEPNVEVPSPLRSQSVTLGPTNRVALSNPARDLRTIGILVNQMDYLEAVLLSVLVPRAFLAMVALVPNVGTEGSENGLELSELPQSKEDLHQSSPPSVLDGSIDDTLYDQLEQAMEEARNARLEAFQETIKRGKAEKDSIDAIRRAKASENSYVEALKQRKEIEEALAKEKEELEKMKNQCDEVKEELQIALDQKSSLERQALTQRKENEEALAKEKKELEKMKNQLDESRGRTSNWP
;
A
#
# COMPACT_ATOMS: atom_id res chain seq x y z
N MET A 1 -19.77 -36.11 -80.13
CA MET A 1 -19.24 -35.21 -81.18
C MET A 1 -19.70 -33.81 -80.85
N GLU A 2 -18.81 -33.04 -80.20
CA GLU A 2 -18.60 -31.59 -80.29
C GLU A 2 -17.30 -31.33 -79.50
N PRO A 3 -16.28 -30.67 -80.08
CA PRO A 3 -14.98 -30.51 -79.44
C PRO A 3 -14.93 -29.27 -78.54
N ASN A 4 -14.46 -29.46 -77.31
CA ASN A 4 -14.21 -28.37 -76.35
C ASN A 4 -12.89 -27.68 -76.72
N VAL A 5 -12.97 -26.42 -77.12
CA VAL A 5 -11.83 -25.61 -77.58
C VAL A 5 -11.15 -24.96 -76.38
N GLU A 6 -9.88 -25.30 -76.20
CA GLU A 6 -8.95 -24.82 -75.19
C GLU A 6 -8.61 -23.33 -75.42
N VAL A 7 -8.85 -22.49 -74.42
CA VAL A 7 -8.49 -21.06 -74.42
C VAL A 7 -7.18 -20.87 -73.64
N PRO A 8 -6.10 -20.33 -74.25
CA PRO A 8 -4.85 -20.11 -73.54
C PRO A 8 -4.91 -18.85 -72.66
N SER A 9 -4.50 -18.99 -71.40
CA SER A 9 -4.43 -17.90 -70.42
C SER A 9 -3.25 -16.97 -70.69
N PRO A 10 -3.39 -15.63 -70.51
CA PRO A 10 -2.34 -14.66 -70.80
C PRO A 10 -1.29 -14.55 -69.70
N LEU A 11 -0.09 -14.16 -70.15
CA LEU A 11 1.16 -14.09 -69.40
C LEU A 11 1.10 -13.19 -68.16
N ARG A 12 1.53 -13.77 -67.04
CA ARG A 12 1.71 -13.15 -65.72
C ARG A 12 2.86 -12.14 -65.76
N SER A 13 2.55 -10.85 -65.78
CA SER A 13 3.52 -9.77 -65.58
C SER A 13 4.10 -9.82 -64.16
N GLN A 14 5.43 -9.87 -64.05
CA GLN A 14 6.15 -9.68 -62.79
C GLN A 14 6.42 -8.18 -62.59
N SER A 15 5.85 -7.58 -61.54
CA SER A 15 6.22 -6.25 -61.07
C SER A 15 7.26 -6.39 -59.96
N VAL A 16 8.46 -5.83 -60.21
CA VAL A 16 9.52 -5.71 -59.21
C VAL A 16 9.24 -4.47 -58.36
N THR A 17 8.86 -4.67 -57.11
CA THR A 17 8.71 -3.60 -56.12
C THR A 17 10.07 -3.27 -55.49
N LEU A 18 10.61 -2.09 -55.80
CA LEU A 18 11.73 -1.50 -55.06
C LEU A 18 11.28 -1.17 -53.63
N GLY A 19 12.02 -1.68 -52.64
CA GLY A 19 11.76 -1.46 -51.21
C GLY A 19 12.04 -0.02 -50.74
N PRO A 20 11.52 0.35 -49.56
CA PRO A 20 11.64 1.69 -49.00
C PRO A 20 13.07 1.97 -48.50
N THR A 21 13.59 3.13 -48.88
CA THR A 21 14.86 3.67 -48.39
C THR A 21 14.72 4.13 -46.94
N ASN A 22 15.37 3.40 -46.04
CA ASN A 22 15.51 3.78 -44.63
C ASN A 22 16.38 5.04 -44.51
N ARG A 23 15.72 6.18 -44.30
CA ARG A 23 16.36 7.45 -43.98
C ARG A 23 16.72 7.46 -42.49
N VAL A 24 17.95 7.10 -42.17
CA VAL A 24 18.50 7.20 -40.80
C VAL A 24 18.59 8.68 -40.43
N ALA A 25 17.65 9.14 -39.61
CA ALA A 25 17.73 10.46 -38.99
C ALA A 25 18.85 10.42 -37.94
N LEU A 26 19.95 11.10 -38.22
CA LEU A 26 21.02 11.33 -37.24
C LEU A 26 20.48 12.21 -36.11
N SER A 27 20.09 11.55 -35.01
CA SER A 27 19.74 12.20 -33.76
C SER A 27 20.97 12.90 -33.18
N ASN A 28 20.79 14.15 -32.77
CA ASN A 28 21.85 15.07 -32.38
C ASN A 28 22.27 14.79 -30.90
N PRO A 29 23.50 14.33 -30.63
CA PRO A 29 23.92 13.81 -29.30
C PRO A 29 23.92 14.87 -28.18
N ALA A 30 23.85 16.16 -28.52
CA ALA A 30 23.79 17.25 -27.53
C ALA A 30 22.44 17.35 -26.78
N ARG A 31 21.40 16.61 -27.21
CA ARG A 31 20.11 16.57 -26.50
C ARG A 31 20.06 15.49 -25.41
N ASP A 32 20.93 14.49 -25.46
CA ASP A 32 20.85 13.29 -24.63
C ASP A 32 21.41 13.47 -23.21
N LEU A 33 22.45 14.30 -23.07
CA LEU A 33 23.06 14.58 -21.76
C LEU A 33 22.15 15.40 -20.83
N ARG A 34 21.23 16.20 -21.39
CA ARG A 34 20.23 16.93 -20.60
C ARG A 34 19.15 16.00 -20.02
N THR A 35 18.86 14.89 -20.69
CA THR A 35 17.89 13.89 -20.23
C THR A 35 18.45 13.10 -19.04
N ILE A 36 19.75 12.79 -19.05
CA ILE A 36 20.42 12.08 -17.94
C ILE A 36 20.47 12.95 -16.67
N GLY A 37 20.70 14.26 -16.79
CA GLY A 37 20.66 15.19 -15.64
C GLY A 37 19.27 15.34 -14.98
N ILE A 38 18.19 15.03 -15.70
CA ILE A 38 16.83 15.06 -15.15
C ILE A 38 16.54 13.78 -14.35
N LEU A 39 17.09 12.62 -14.75
CA LEU A 39 16.87 11.34 -14.07
C LEU A 39 17.60 11.22 -12.72
N VAL A 40 18.79 11.82 -12.59
CA VAL A 40 19.55 11.80 -11.32
C VAL A 40 18.81 12.58 -10.22
N ASN A 41 18.15 13.70 -10.56
CA ASN A 41 17.31 14.45 -9.60
C ASN A 41 16.00 13.72 -9.25
N GLN A 42 15.61 12.68 -10.00
CA GLN A 42 14.41 11.90 -9.76
C GLN A 42 14.63 10.76 -8.75
N MET A 43 15.87 10.26 -8.63
CA MET A 43 16.25 9.25 -7.63
C MET A 43 16.23 9.81 -6.20
N ASP A 44 16.72 11.04 -5.99
CA ASP A 44 16.67 11.72 -4.70
C ASP A 44 15.21 11.99 -4.26
N TYR A 45 14.30 12.18 -5.22
CA TYR A 45 12.87 12.37 -4.96
C TYR A 45 12.16 11.07 -4.56
N LEU A 46 12.57 9.92 -5.11
CA LEU A 46 12.05 8.60 -4.75
C LEU A 46 12.53 8.16 -3.36
N GLU A 47 13.76 8.48 -2.98
CA GLU A 47 14.29 8.20 -1.63
C GLU A 47 13.56 9.03 -0.56
N ALA A 48 13.23 10.29 -0.87
CA ALA A 48 12.42 11.14 0.00
C ALA A 48 10.96 10.66 0.12
N VAL A 49 10.36 10.14 -0.96
CA VAL A 49 9.01 9.54 -0.93
C VAL A 49 9.01 8.24 -0.10
N LEU A 50 10.02 7.39 -0.24
CA LEU A 50 10.18 6.16 0.54
C LEU A 50 10.27 6.43 2.05
N LEU A 51 11.02 7.47 2.45
CA LEU A 51 11.09 7.91 3.86
C LEU A 51 9.77 8.54 4.35
N SER A 52 8.96 9.12 3.48
CA SER A 52 7.64 9.67 3.83
C SER A 52 6.53 8.62 3.97
N VAL A 53 6.64 7.50 3.25
CA VAL A 53 5.68 6.38 3.27
C VAL A 53 6.01 5.37 4.38
N LEU A 54 7.29 5.20 4.73
CA LEU A 54 7.75 4.16 5.68
C LEU A 54 7.69 4.57 7.16
N VAL A 55 7.30 5.81 7.49
CA VAL A 55 7.02 6.21 8.89
C VAL A 55 5.52 6.42 9.08
N PRO A 56 4.76 5.40 9.51
CA PRO A 56 3.41 5.62 10.01
C PRO A 56 3.48 6.51 11.26
N ARG A 57 3.18 7.80 11.07
CA ARG A 57 2.98 8.81 12.11
C ARG A 57 1.77 8.53 13.02
N ALA A 58 1.34 7.27 13.14
CA ALA A 58 0.18 6.83 13.91
C ALA A 58 0.54 5.91 15.10
N PHE A 59 1.78 5.46 15.24
CA PHE A 59 2.13 4.51 16.32
C PHE A 59 2.23 5.13 17.73
N LEU A 60 2.00 6.43 17.90
CA LEU A 60 2.06 7.11 19.21
C LEU A 60 0.71 7.58 19.78
N ALA A 61 -0.42 7.26 19.16
CA ALA A 61 -1.73 7.81 19.58
C ALA A 61 -2.80 6.78 20.01
N MET A 62 -2.43 5.53 20.30
CA MET A 62 -3.37 4.49 20.76
C MET A 62 -3.19 4.07 22.23
N VAL A 63 -2.62 4.96 23.05
CA VAL A 63 -2.62 4.85 24.52
C VAL A 63 -3.02 6.21 25.10
N ALA A 64 -4.28 6.58 24.92
CA ALA A 64 -4.90 7.67 25.66
C ALA A 64 -6.19 7.13 26.29
N LEU A 65 -6.01 6.47 27.44
CA LEU A 65 -7.07 6.17 28.38
C LEU A 65 -7.63 7.51 28.90
N VAL A 66 -8.84 7.87 28.48
CA VAL A 66 -9.58 9.00 29.09
C VAL A 66 -10.77 8.43 29.87
N PRO A 67 -10.90 8.76 31.17
CA PRO A 67 -12.08 8.41 31.96
C PRO A 67 -13.22 9.36 31.60
N ASN A 68 -14.35 8.83 31.11
CA ASN A 68 -15.54 9.66 30.92
C ASN A 68 -16.36 9.72 32.22
N VAL A 69 -16.50 10.95 32.69
CA VAL A 69 -17.28 11.42 33.84
C VAL A 69 -18.77 11.22 33.60
N GLY A 70 -19.50 10.97 34.68
CA GLY A 70 -20.92 10.65 34.66
C GLY A 70 -21.82 11.73 34.08
N THR A 71 -22.99 11.29 33.62
CA THR A 71 -24.15 12.17 33.47
C THR A 71 -25.37 11.36 33.91
N GLU A 72 -26.05 11.94 34.90
CA GLU A 72 -27.31 11.50 35.49
C GLU A 72 -28.49 11.71 34.52
N GLY A 73 -29.63 11.07 34.84
CA GLY A 73 -30.92 11.18 34.14
C GLY A 73 -31.34 9.82 33.56
N SER A 74 -32.54 9.28 33.75
CA SER A 74 -33.80 9.85 34.20
C SER A 74 -34.72 8.70 34.65
N GLU A 75 -35.35 8.93 35.79
CA GLU A 75 -36.73 8.66 36.21
C GLU A 75 -37.61 7.52 35.59
N ASN A 76 -38.24 6.80 36.53
CA ASN A 76 -39.64 6.32 36.55
C ASN A 76 -40.01 4.98 35.88
N GLY A 77 -40.60 4.10 36.70
CA GLY A 77 -41.47 3.02 36.24
C GLY A 77 -41.39 1.72 37.05
N LEU A 78 -41.67 1.76 38.36
CA LEU A 78 -42.01 0.54 39.11
C LEU A 78 -43.41 0.71 39.69
N GLU A 79 -44.41 0.25 38.93
CA GLU A 79 -45.75 -0.01 39.41
C GLU A 79 -45.69 -1.14 40.44
N LEU A 80 -45.84 -0.79 41.71
CA LEU A 80 -46.23 -1.73 42.76
C LEU A 80 -47.75 -1.86 42.71
N SER A 81 -48.26 -2.89 42.06
CA SER A 81 -49.65 -3.29 42.22
C SER A 81 -49.79 -4.79 42.04
N GLU A 82 -49.99 -5.49 43.15
CA GLU A 82 -51.07 -6.47 43.36
C GLU A 82 -50.76 -7.28 44.63
N LEU A 83 -51.34 -6.81 45.73
CA LEU A 83 -51.55 -7.60 46.93
C LEU A 83 -52.63 -8.66 46.60
N PRO A 84 -52.39 -9.97 46.75
CA PRO A 84 -53.48 -10.93 46.66
C PRO A 84 -54.40 -10.73 47.87
N GLN A 85 -55.62 -10.24 47.63
CA GLN A 85 -56.72 -10.36 48.59
C GLN A 85 -57.04 -11.86 48.73
N SER A 86 -56.46 -12.52 49.74
CA SER A 86 -56.96 -13.81 50.18
C SER A 86 -58.33 -13.59 50.82
N LYS A 87 -59.34 -14.24 50.24
CA LYS A 87 -60.68 -14.32 50.79
C LYS A 87 -60.70 -15.51 51.75
N GLU A 88 -60.41 -15.27 53.01
CA GLU A 88 -60.65 -16.26 54.07
C GLU A 88 -62.13 -16.23 54.48
N ASP A 89 -62.81 -17.35 54.23
CA ASP A 89 -64.15 -17.66 54.71
C ASP A 89 -64.14 -17.72 56.25
N LEU A 90 -64.86 -16.78 56.87
CA LEU A 90 -65.01 -16.66 58.32
C LEU A 90 -66.02 -17.69 58.86
N HIS A 91 -65.56 -18.92 59.11
CA HIS A 91 -66.24 -19.79 60.06
C HIS A 91 -65.84 -19.37 61.48
N GLN A 92 -66.73 -18.62 62.11
CA GLN A 92 -66.70 -18.27 63.52
C GLN A 92 -66.67 -19.54 64.39
N SER A 93 -65.50 -19.88 64.93
CA SER A 93 -65.40 -20.70 66.13
C SER A 93 -64.79 -19.83 67.25
N SER A 94 -65.59 -19.56 68.28
CA SER A 94 -65.14 -18.83 69.46
C SER A 94 -64.07 -19.63 70.20
N PRO A 95 -62.97 -19.01 70.67
CA PRO A 95 -62.01 -19.70 71.51
C PRO A 95 -62.59 -19.91 72.92
N PRO A 96 -62.22 -21.01 73.62
CA PRO A 96 -62.62 -21.20 75.00
C PRO A 96 -61.93 -20.16 75.89
N SER A 97 -62.74 -19.37 76.58
CA SER A 97 -62.33 -18.43 77.62
C SER A 97 -61.80 -19.21 78.83
N VAL A 98 -60.49 -19.47 78.85
CA VAL A 98 -59.73 -19.70 80.08
C VAL A 98 -58.64 -18.64 80.12
N LEU A 99 -58.98 -17.49 80.68
CA LEU A 99 -58.02 -16.43 80.99
C LEU A 99 -57.31 -16.83 82.29
N ASP A 100 -56.33 -17.73 82.16
CA ASP A 100 -55.32 -17.93 83.20
C ASP A 100 -54.29 -16.80 83.07
N GLY A 101 -54.29 -15.94 84.08
CA GLY A 101 -53.68 -14.61 84.06
C GLY A 101 -52.18 -14.64 84.28
N SER A 102 -51.43 -14.97 83.23
CA SER A 102 -50.06 -14.53 83.04
C SER A 102 -49.81 -14.46 81.54
N ILE A 103 -50.20 -13.33 80.93
CA ILE A 103 -49.64 -12.94 79.63
C ILE A 103 -48.13 -12.96 79.82
N ASP A 104 -47.48 -13.95 79.23
CA ASP A 104 -46.05 -14.17 79.36
C ASP A 104 -45.35 -13.04 78.59
N ASP A 105 -44.57 -12.21 79.30
CA ASP A 105 -43.83 -11.07 78.73
C ASP A 105 -42.99 -11.50 77.49
N THR A 106 -42.61 -12.78 77.43
CA THR A 106 -41.88 -13.40 76.33
C THR A 106 -42.62 -13.35 74.97
N LEU A 107 -43.96 -13.39 74.94
CA LEU A 107 -44.73 -13.35 73.69
C LEU A 107 -44.70 -11.95 73.05
N TYR A 108 -44.72 -10.91 73.89
CA TYR A 108 -44.57 -9.53 73.42
C TYR A 108 -43.15 -9.28 72.92
N ASP A 109 -42.14 -9.78 73.64
CA ASP A 109 -40.74 -9.71 73.21
C ASP A 109 -40.50 -10.43 71.87
N GLN A 110 -41.11 -11.61 71.68
CA GLN A 110 -41.04 -12.36 70.41
C GLN A 110 -41.70 -11.62 69.25
N LEU A 111 -42.83 -10.95 69.49
CA LEU A 111 -43.50 -10.16 68.47
C LEU A 111 -42.66 -8.94 68.07
N GLU A 112 -42.11 -8.21 69.05
CA GLU A 112 -41.23 -7.07 68.80
C GLU A 112 -39.98 -7.51 68.02
N GLN A 113 -39.37 -8.62 68.42
CA GLN A 113 -38.25 -9.22 67.70
C GLN A 113 -38.62 -9.57 66.25
N ALA A 114 -39.75 -10.24 66.02
CA ALA A 114 -40.19 -10.62 64.68
C ALA A 114 -40.48 -9.39 63.80
N MET A 115 -41.03 -8.31 64.37
CA MET A 115 -41.25 -7.05 63.65
C MET A 115 -39.94 -6.38 63.25
N GLU A 116 -38.95 -6.36 64.14
CA GLU A 116 -37.63 -5.80 63.87
C GLU A 116 -36.86 -6.63 62.83
N GLU A 117 -36.88 -7.96 62.94
CA GLU A 117 -36.30 -8.87 61.95
C GLU A 117 -36.96 -8.68 60.56
N ALA A 118 -38.29 -8.57 60.50
CA ALA A 118 -39.00 -8.31 59.25
C ALA A 118 -38.64 -6.94 58.65
N ARG A 119 -38.43 -5.92 59.49
CA ARG A 119 -37.99 -4.59 59.05
C ARG A 119 -36.58 -4.64 58.46
N ASN A 120 -35.65 -5.31 59.14
CA ASN A 120 -34.28 -5.45 58.69
C ASN A 120 -34.19 -6.27 57.39
N ALA A 121 -34.93 -7.37 57.29
CA ALA A 121 -35.00 -8.17 56.06
C ALA A 121 -35.49 -7.34 54.85
N ARG A 122 -36.48 -6.44 55.05
CA ARG A 122 -36.95 -5.54 53.99
C ARG A 122 -35.88 -4.54 53.55
N LEU A 123 -35.13 -3.98 54.50
CA LEU A 123 -34.05 -3.03 54.20
C LEU A 123 -32.91 -3.70 53.43
N GLU A 124 -32.50 -4.89 53.86
CA GLU A 124 -31.47 -5.69 53.19
C GLU A 124 -31.88 -6.08 51.77
N ALA A 125 -33.13 -6.55 51.58
CA ALA A 125 -33.65 -6.89 50.26
C ALA A 125 -33.65 -5.69 49.30
N PHE A 126 -33.99 -4.49 49.79
CA PHE A 126 -33.94 -3.26 49.00
C PHE A 126 -32.51 -2.88 48.62
N GLN A 127 -31.58 -2.91 49.58
CA GLN A 127 -30.16 -2.64 49.30
C GLN A 127 -29.56 -3.64 48.32
N GLU A 128 -29.89 -4.92 48.45
CA GLU A 128 -29.43 -5.96 47.54
C GLU A 128 -29.99 -5.77 46.12
N THR A 129 -31.25 -5.36 46.00
CA THR A 129 -31.86 -5.02 44.69
C THR A 129 -31.07 -3.90 43.99
N ILE A 130 -30.68 -2.86 44.72
CA ILE A 130 -29.85 -1.77 44.19
C ILE A 130 -28.48 -2.29 43.74
N LYS A 131 -27.80 -3.10 44.58
CA LYS A 131 -26.49 -3.67 44.27
C LYS A 131 -26.55 -4.53 43.00
N ARG A 132 -27.56 -5.40 42.91
CA ARG A 132 -27.80 -6.25 41.73
C ARG A 132 -28.03 -5.41 40.48
N GLY A 133 -28.89 -4.38 40.55
CA GLY A 133 -29.16 -3.50 39.41
C GLY A 133 -27.90 -2.79 38.91
N LYS A 134 -27.03 -2.35 39.82
CA LYS A 134 -25.73 -1.78 39.45
C LYS A 134 -24.82 -2.81 38.77
N ALA A 135 -24.68 -4.01 39.36
CA ALA A 135 -23.85 -5.08 38.80
C ALA A 135 -24.34 -5.53 37.41
N GLU A 136 -25.66 -5.59 37.20
CA GLU A 136 -26.27 -5.90 35.91
C GLU A 136 -25.94 -4.84 34.86
N LYS A 137 -26.11 -3.55 35.19
CA LYS A 137 -25.73 -2.45 34.29
C LYS A 137 -24.25 -2.53 33.92
N ASP A 138 -23.37 -2.69 34.91
CA ASP A 138 -21.92 -2.78 34.70
C ASP A 138 -21.56 -3.98 33.81
N SER A 139 -22.23 -5.13 33.99
CA SER A 139 -22.06 -6.31 33.15
C SER A 139 -22.46 -6.07 31.70
N ILE A 140 -23.64 -5.46 31.47
CA ILE A 140 -24.12 -5.14 30.12
C ILE A 140 -23.17 -4.17 29.44
N ASP A 141 -22.71 -3.14 30.15
CA ASP A 141 -21.79 -2.15 29.60
C ASP A 141 -20.41 -2.76 29.30
N ALA A 142 -19.93 -3.70 30.13
CA ALA A 142 -18.72 -4.46 29.84
C ALA A 142 -18.87 -5.30 28.56
N ILE A 143 -20.01 -5.97 28.37
CA ILE A 143 -20.28 -6.74 27.15
C ILE A 143 -20.31 -5.82 25.92
N ARG A 144 -20.96 -4.66 26.01
CA ARG A 144 -20.99 -3.68 24.91
C ARG A 144 -19.60 -3.21 24.53
N ARG A 145 -18.75 -2.86 25.51
CA ARG A 145 -17.37 -2.47 25.28
C ARG A 145 -16.55 -3.60 24.66
N ALA A 146 -16.70 -4.84 25.14
CA ALA A 146 -16.00 -5.99 24.58
C ALA A 146 -16.34 -6.20 23.09
N LYS A 147 -17.62 -6.12 22.72
CA LYS A 147 -18.07 -6.22 21.33
C LYS A 147 -17.54 -5.08 20.45
N ALA A 148 -17.52 -3.85 20.97
CA ALA A 148 -16.98 -2.72 20.25
C ALA A 148 -15.47 -2.89 19.97
N SER A 149 -14.71 -3.36 20.98
CA SER A 149 -13.28 -3.65 20.84
C SER A 149 -13.02 -4.80 19.86
N GLU A 150 -13.83 -5.87 19.90
CA GLU A 150 -13.74 -6.98 18.95
C GLU A 150 -13.94 -6.51 17.50
N ASN A 151 -14.99 -5.72 17.25
CA ASN A 151 -15.23 -5.16 15.92
C ASN A 151 -14.07 -4.27 15.46
N SER A 152 -13.56 -3.40 16.36
CA SER A 152 -12.40 -2.55 16.04
C SER A 152 -11.15 -3.37 15.72
N TYR A 153 -10.95 -4.49 16.40
CA TYR A 153 -9.81 -5.39 16.15
C TYR A 153 -9.92 -6.08 14.79
N VAL A 154 -11.12 -6.55 14.42
CA VAL A 154 -11.37 -7.15 13.11
C VAL A 154 -11.09 -6.17 11.97
N GLU A 155 -11.55 -4.91 12.09
CA GLU A 155 -11.26 -3.88 11.09
C GLU A 155 -9.77 -3.54 11.03
N ALA A 156 -9.09 -3.45 12.17
CA ALA A 156 -7.64 -3.22 12.21
C ALA A 156 -6.85 -4.36 11.54
N LEU A 157 -7.28 -5.62 11.74
CA LEU A 157 -6.68 -6.77 11.05
C LEU A 157 -6.88 -6.71 9.53
N LYS A 158 -8.08 -6.32 9.08
CA LYS A 158 -8.38 -6.15 7.66
C LYS A 158 -7.49 -5.08 7.03
N GLN A 159 -7.40 -3.90 7.65
CA GLN A 159 -6.53 -2.82 7.20
C GLN A 159 -5.06 -3.24 7.16
N ARG A 160 -4.59 -3.95 8.19
CA ARG A 160 -3.22 -4.47 8.22
C ARG A 160 -2.96 -5.41 7.04
N LYS A 161 -3.90 -6.30 6.72
CA LYS A 161 -3.77 -7.21 5.59
C LYS A 161 -3.70 -6.45 4.26
N GLU A 162 -4.55 -5.45 4.07
CA GLU A 162 -4.54 -4.59 2.87
C GLU A 162 -3.21 -3.85 2.71
N ILE A 163 -2.64 -3.33 3.80
CA ILE A 163 -1.33 -2.68 3.81
C ILE A 163 -0.20 -3.69 3.50
N GLU A 164 -0.22 -4.88 4.09
CA GLU A 164 0.77 -5.92 3.84
C GLU A 164 0.75 -6.38 2.37
N GLU A 165 -0.44 -6.51 1.77
CA GLU A 165 -0.60 -6.83 0.34
C GLU A 165 -0.10 -5.70 -0.57
N ALA A 166 -0.39 -4.43 -0.24
CA ALA A 166 0.11 -3.28 -0.99
C ALA A 166 1.65 -3.20 -0.92
N LEU A 167 2.22 -3.40 0.27
CA LEU A 167 3.66 -3.40 0.48
C LEU A 167 4.35 -4.53 -0.28
N ALA A 168 3.73 -5.71 -0.38
CA ALA A 168 4.28 -6.81 -1.16
C ALA A 168 4.37 -6.46 -2.66
N LYS A 169 3.33 -5.81 -3.20
CA LYS A 169 3.31 -5.34 -4.61
C LYS A 169 4.36 -4.27 -4.86
N GLU A 170 4.49 -3.30 -3.96
CA GLU A 170 5.48 -2.23 -4.08
C GLU A 170 6.92 -2.80 -4.07
N LYS A 171 7.19 -3.78 -3.21
CA LYS A 171 8.49 -4.47 -3.18
C LYS A 171 8.79 -5.22 -4.48
N GLU A 172 7.78 -5.89 -5.06
CA GLU A 172 7.93 -6.57 -6.34
C GLU A 172 8.23 -5.58 -7.47
N GLU A 173 7.51 -4.46 -7.53
CA GLU A 173 7.74 -3.41 -8.52
C GLU A 173 9.12 -2.77 -8.38
N LEU A 174 9.56 -2.50 -7.14
CA LEU A 174 10.88 -1.97 -6.86
C LEU A 174 12.00 -2.93 -7.30
N GLU A 175 11.86 -4.24 -7.04
CA GLU A 175 12.84 -5.22 -7.49
C GLU A 175 12.87 -5.31 -9.03
N LYS A 176 11.72 -5.22 -9.69
CA LYS A 176 11.64 -5.17 -11.15
C LYS A 176 12.36 -3.92 -11.70
N MET A 177 12.12 -2.75 -11.12
CA MET A 177 12.78 -1.51 -11.54
C MET A 177 14.28 -1.56 -11.33
N LYS A 178 14.73 -2.16 -10.22
CA LYS A 178 16.15 -2.37 -9.95
C LYS A 178 16.79 -3.26 -11.01
N ASN A 179 16.17 -4.39 -11.34
CA ASN A 179 16.66 -5.28 -12.40
C ASN A 179 16.76 -4.56 -13.75
N GLN A 180 15.76 -3.77 -14.12
CA GLN A 180 15.79 -2.94 -15.33
C GLN A 180 16.92 -1.91 -15.31
N CYS A 181 17.17 -1.29 -14.16
CA CYS A 181 18.27 -0.34 -13.99
C CYS A 181 19.63 -1.03 -14.16
N ASP A 182 19.79 -2.23 -13.60
CA ASP A 182 21.00 -3.03 -13.73
C ASP A 182 21.23 -3.45 -15.19
N GLU A 183 20.19 -3.90 -15.90
CA GLU A 183 20.25 -4.20 -17.34
C GLU A 183 20.70 -2.98 -18.17
N VAL A 184 20.06 -1.82 -17.97
CA VAL A 184 20.42 -0.58 -18.68
C VAL A 184 21.87 -0.16 -18.38
N LYS A 185 22.32 -0.34 -17.14
CA LYS A 185 23.70 -0.03 -16.73
C LYS A 185 24.71 -0.94 -17.44
N GLU A 186 24.40 -2.24 -17.57
CA GLU A 186 25.24 -3.19 -18.31
C GLU A 186 25.31 -2.83 -19.80
N GLU A 187 24.16 -2.55 -20.43
CA GLU A 187 24.10 -2.13 -21.84
C GLU A 187 24.89 -0.84 -22.09
N LEU A 188 24.79 0.13 -21.18
CA LEU A 188 25.55 1.37 -21.26
C LEU A 188 27.05 1.12 -21.19
N GLN A 189 27.49 0.24 -20.29
CA GLN A 189 28.91 -0.12 -20.18
C GLN A 189 29.42 -0.77 -21.47
N ILE A 190 28.65 -1.70 -22.05
CA ILE A 190 28.99 -2.33 -23.34
C ILE A 190 29.09 -1.27 -24.44
N ALA A 191 28.14 -0.34 -24.53
CA ALA A 191 28.14 0.71 -25.54
C ALA A 191 29.35 1.66 -25.40
N LEU A 192 29.74 2.00 -24.16
CA LEU A 192 30.92 2.81 -23.90
C LEU A 192 32.21 2.09 -24.31
N ASP A 193 32.32 0.80 -24.01
CA ASP A 193 33.48 0.00 -24.40
C ASP A 193 33.60 -0.14 -25.91
N GLN A 194 32.48 -0.39 -26.61
CA GLN A 194 32.41 -0.42 -28.07
C GLN A 194 32.80 0.93 -28.69
N LYS A 195 32.27 2.04 -28.16
CA LYS A 195 32.63 3.38 -28.59
C LYS A 195 34.12 3.63 -28.44
N SER A 196 34.71 3.31 -27.29
CA SER A 196 36.14 3.49 -27.04
C SER A 196 37.01 2.65 -27.99
N SER A 197 36.54 1.46 -28.37
CA SER A 197 37.21 0.59 -29.35
C SER A 197 37.19 1.21 -30.75
N LEU A 198 36.02 1.68 -31.19
CA LEU A 198 35.85 2.34 -32.48
C LEU A 198 36.63 3.66 -32.58
N GLU A 199 36.67 4.46 -31.51
CA GLU A 199 37.46 5.69 -31.47
C GLU A 199 38.96 5.39 -31.63
N ARG A 200 39.47 4.34 -30.97
CA ARG A 200 40.86 3.89 -31.14
C ARG A 200 41.13 3.43 -32.58
N GLN A 201 40.25 2.64 -33.16
CA GLN A 201 40.38 2.17 -34.54
C GLN A 201 40.33 3.33 -35.56
N ALA A 202 39.45 4.30 -35.35
CA ALA A 202 39.36 5.49 -36.18
C ALA A 202 40.64 6.34 -36.09
N LEU A 203 41.23 6.45 -34.89
CA LEU A 203 42.50 7.15 -34.70
C LEU A 203 43.66 6.44 -35.41
N THR A 204 43.75 5.11 -35.31
CA THR A 204 44.80 4.35 -36.01
C THR A 204 44.64 4.46 -37.53
N GLN A 205 43.43 4.28 -38.06
CA GLN A 205 43.16 4.40 -39.48
C GLN A 205 43.47 5.81 -40.01
N ARG A 206 43.13 6.85 -39.23
CA ARG A 206 43.45 8.23 -39.58
C ARG A 206 44.96 8.43 -39.69
N LYS A 207 45.73 7.91 -38.74
CA LYS A 207 47.20 8.02 -38.76
C LYS A 207 47.80 7.30 -39.97
N GLU A 208 47.34 6.10 -40.28
CA GLU A 208 47.78 5.34 -41.47
C GLU A 208 47.47 6.10 -42.77
N ASN A 209 46.28 6.68 -42.87
CA ASN A 209 45.88 7.49 -44.02
C ASN A 209 46.72 8.77 -44.15
N GLU A 210 47.01 9.46 -43.04
CA GLU A 210 47.90 10.63 -43.01
C GLU A 210 49.32 10.27 -43.48
N GLU A 211 49.87 9.14 -43.05
CA GLU A 211 51.16 8.63 -43.49
C GLU A 211 51.17 8.24 -44.98
N ALA A 212 50.11 7.59 -45.47
CA ALA A 212 49.98 7.24 -46.89
C ALA A 212 49.91 8.49 -47.78
N LEU A 213 49.11 9.49 -47.39
CA LEU A 213 49.00 10.76 -48.09
C LEU A 213 50.34 11.52 -48.11
N ALA A 214 51.10 11.47 -47.02
CA ALA A 214 52.42 12.09 -46.95
C ALA A 214 53.43 11.43 -47.92
N LYS A 215 53.37 10.10 -48.07
CA LYS A 215 54.20 9.36 -49.04
C LYS A 215 53.83 9.73 -50.48
N GLU A 216 52.55 9.70 -50.82
CA GLU A 216 52.05 10.06 -52.16
C GLU A 216 52.44 11.49 -52.54
N LYS A 217 52.27 12.46 -51.61
CA LYS A 217 52.68 13.85 -51.83
C LYS A 217 54.17 13.97 -52.14
N LYS A 218 55.02 13.23 -51.42
CA LYS A 218 56.48 13.22 -51.64
C LYS A 218 56.84 12.65 -53.01
N GLU A 219 56.14 11.61 -53.47
CA GLU A 219 56.33 11.06 -54.81
C GLU A 219 55.90 12.03 -55.91
N LEU A 220 54.77 12.70 -55.72
CA LEU A 220 54.24 13.69 -56.67
C LEU A 220 55.19 14.89 -56.80
N GLU A 221 55.76 15.36 -55.69
CA GLU A 221 56.78 16.41 -55.67
C GLU A 221 58.06 15.98 -56.41
N LYS A 222 58.50 14.73 -56.21
CA LYS A 222 59.63 14.16 -56.95
C LYS A 222 59.37 14.13 -58.46
N MET A 223 58.19 13.68 -58.90
CA MET A 223 57.82 13.65 -60.32
C MET A 223 57.78 15.06 -60.92
N LYS A 224 57.21 16.03 -60.20
CA LYS A 224 57.16 17.43 -60.63
C LYS A 224 58.57 17.99 -60.86
N ASN A 225 59.48 17.78 -59.93
CA ASN A 225 60.87 18.25 -60.06
C ASN A 225 61.56 17.65 -61.30
N GLN A 226 61.37 16.35 -61.57
CA GLN A 226 61.92 15.70 -62.77
C GLN A 226 61.35 16.26 -64.08
N LEU A 227 60.07 16.63 -64.10
CA LEU A 227 59.43 17.26 -65.25
C LEU A 227 60.00 18.66 -65.49
N ASP A 228 60.13 19.47 -64.44
CA ASP A 228 60.69 20.82 -64.53
C ASP A 228 62.17 20.77 -64.96
N GLU A 229 62.97 19.79 -64.49
CA GLU A 229 64.34 19.56 -64.95
C GLU A 229 64.41 19.18 -66.44
N SER A 230 63.50 18.34 -66.91
CA SER A 230 63.44 17.93 -68.31
C SER A 230 62.97 19.07 -69.22
N ARG A 231 62.03 19.91 -68.75
CA ARG A 231 61.56 21.12 -69.44
C ARG A 231 62.63 22.21 -69.50
N GLY A 232 63.44 22.36 -68.45
CA GLY A 232 64.59 23.26 -68.45
C GLY A 232 65.65 22.87 -69.48
N ARG A 233 65.89 21.56 -69.66
CA ARG A 233 66.84 21.03 -70.65
C ARG A 233 66.40 21.25 -72.10
N THR A 234 65.11 21.14 -72.40
CA THR A 234 64.59 21.38 -73.76
C THR A 234 64.52 22.85 -74.15
N SER A 235 64.49 23.76 -73.19
CA SER A 235 64.48 25.22 -73.42
C SER A 235 65.88 25.81 -73.64
N ASN A 236 66.94 25.02 -73.42
CA ASN A 236 68.34 25.45 -73.48
C ASN A 236 69.10 24.84 -74.68
N TRP A 237 68.37 24.31 -75.66
CA TRP A 237 68.92 23.81 -76.92
C TRP A 237 68.89 24.96 -77.95
N PRO A 238 70.03 25.38 -78.52
CA PRO A 238 70.14 26.50 -79.46
C PRO A 238 69.54 26.20 -80.85
#